data_AF-A0AB39QZM7-F1
#
_entry.id   AF-A0AB39QZM7-F1
#
_cell.length_a   1.000
_cell.length_b   1.000
_cell.length_c   1.000
_cell.angle_alpha   90.00
_cell.angle_beta   90.00
_cell.angle_gamma   90.00
#
_symmetry.space_group_name_H-M   'P 1'
#
loop_
_entity.id
_entity.type
_entity.pdbx_description
1 polymer ?
#
loop_
_entity_poly.entity_id
_entity_poly.type
_entity_poly.pdbx_seq_one_letter_code
_entity_poly.pdbx_strand_id
1 'polypeptide(L)'
;MSGPDLTTRNNAYLAWQRDREQAGPWPYFRRHDTALIPRATAVSDASAITHGPNFGDQDHPAVLDAAHQALRDYGPITAGSPALGGANPVGKALEAGLAEALRTEHVALFSTG
;
A
#
# COMPACT_ATOMS: atom_id res chain seq x y z
N MET A 1 -35.32 -8.90 13.59
CA MET A 1 -35.15 -7.69 12.76
C MET A 1 -34.25 -8.08 11.60
N SER A 2 -34.66 -7.84 10.35
CA SER A 2 -33.78 -8.01 9.19
C SER A 2 -32.75 -6.88 9.19
N GLY A 3 -31.49 -7.20 8.92
CA GLY A 3 -30.46 -6.19 8.68
C GLY A 3 -30.75 -5.37 7.40
N PRO A 4 -29.94 -4.32 7.14
CA PRO A 4 -30.07 -3.52 5.93
C PRO A 4 -29.91 -4.39 4.67
N ASP A 5 -30.69 -4.10 3.63
CA ASP A 5 -30.55 -4.73 2.32
C ASP A 5 -29.16 -4.42 1.74
N LEU A 6 -28.36 -5.48 1.53
CA LEU A 6 -26.98 -5.37 1.07
C LEU A 6 -26.87 -4.75 -0.34
N THR A 7 -27.94 -4.79 -1.13
CA THR A 7 -27.95 -4.21 -2.48
C THR A 7 -28.15 -2.70 -2.47
N THR A 8 -28.81 -2.16 -1.43
CA THR A 8 -29.14 -0.73 -1.32
C THR A 8 -28.40 0.00 -0.19
N ARG A 9 -27.71 -0.73 0.69
CA ARG A 9 -27.02 -0.16 1.87
C ARG A 9 -26.03 0.98 1.58
N ASN A 10 -25.47 1.03 0.36
CA ASN A 10 -24.48 2.03 -0.02
C ASN A 10 -25.08 3.27 -0.73
N ASN A 11 -26.40 3.33 -0.95
CA ASN A 11 -27.03 4.41 -1.74
C ASN A 11 -26.71 5.81 -1.19
N ALA A 12 -26.76 6.00 0.13
CA ALA A 12 -26.45 7.28 0.76
C ALA A 12 -24.97 7.67 0.56
N TYR A 13 -24.06 6.69 0.69
CA TYR A 13 -22.63 6.90 0.42
C TYR A 13 -22.39 7.29 -1.04
N LEU A 14 -23.03 6.61 -2.00
CA LEU A 14 -22.88 6.89 -3.42
C LEU A 14 -23.43 8.27 -3.81
N ALA A 15 -24.51 8.73 -3.18
CA ALA A 15 -24.99 10.11 -3.35
C ALA A 15 -23.95 11.13 -2.86
N TRP A 16 -23.46 10.93 -1.64
CA TRP A 16 -22.42 11.77 -1.02
C TRP A 16 -21.10 11.81 -1.79
N GLN A 17 -20.70 10.69 -2.41
CA GLN A 17 -19.52 10.60 -3.27
C GLN A 17 -19.69 11.44 -4.54
N ARG A 18 -20.83 11.31 -5.23
CA ARG A 18 -21.10 12.08 -6.46
C ARG A 18 -21.06 13.58 -6.23
N ASP A 19 -21.61 14.06 -5.12
CA ASP A 19 -21.56 15.48 -4.76
C ASP A 19 -20.11 15.99 -4.62
N ARG A 20 -19.19 15.15 -4.13
CA ARG A 20 -17.76 15.49 -3.98
C ARG A 20 -16.97 15.41 -5.27
N GLU A 21 -17.28 14.43 -6.11
CA GLU A 21 -16.70 14.35 -7.46
C GLU A 21 -17.05 15.62 -8.25
N GLN A 22 -18.31 16.07 -8.17
CA GLN A 22 -18.78 17.30 -8.82
C GLN A 22 -18.16 18.57 -8.21
N ALA A 23 -18.01 18.62 -6.89
CA ALA A 23 -17.43 19.79 -6.22
C ALA A 23 -15.89 19.88 -6.38
N GLY A 24 -15.22 18.82 -6.86
CA GLY A 24 -13.78 18.77 -7.07
C GLY A 24 -12.89 18.19 -5.95
N PRO A 25 -13.26 18.12 -4.65
CA PRO A 25 -12.34 17.65 -3.60
C PRO A 25 -12.28 16.12 -3.48
N TRP A 26 -12.68 15.34 -4.47
CA TRP A 26 -12.64 13.88 -4.39
C TRP A 26 -11.18 13.37 -4.36
N PRO A 27 -10.74 12.73 -3.26
CA PRO A 27 -9.33 12.36 -3.10
C PRO A 27 -9.02 10.95 -3.61
N TYR A 28 -10.05 10.12 -3.80
CA TYR A 28 -9.92 8.72 -4.20
C TYR A 28 -9.79 8.57 -5.73
N PHE A 29 -9.37 7.39 -6.18
CA PHE A 29 -9.23 7.01 -7.60
C PHE A 29 -8.36 7.99 -8.39
N ARG A 30 -7.17 8.26 -7.85
CA ARG A 30 -6.11 8.94 -8.59
C ARG A 30 -5.15 7.91 -9.15
N ARG A 31 -4.76 8.09 -10.40
CA ARG A 31 -3.71 7.30 -11.04
C ARG A 31 -2.41 8.11 -11.15
N HIS A 32 -1.31 7.39 -11.24
CA HIS A 32 0.01 7.92 -11.53
C HIS A 32 0.49 7.30 -12.84
N ASP A 33 0.76 8.14 -13.84
CA ASP A 33 1.20 7.68 -15.17
C ASP A 33 2.73 7.47 -15.23
N THR A 34 3.44 7.81 -14.14
CA THR A 34 4.89 7.67 -13.98
C THR A 34 5.22 6.98 -12.66
N ALA A 35 6.49 6.59 -12.50
CA ALA A 35 7.01 6.13 -11.22
C ALA A 35 6.74 7.14 -10.09
N LEU A 36 6.52 6.61 -8.90
CA LEU A 36 6.21 7.36 -7.69
C LEU A 36 7.48 7.95 -7.05
N ILE A 37 8.13 8.88 -7.75
CA ILE A 37 9.32 9.59 -7.25
C ILE A 37 8.93 10.65 -6.18
N PRO A 38 9.87 11.37 -5.53
CA PRO A 38 9.56 12.32 -4.45
C PRO A 38 8.57 13.43 -4.82
N ARG A 39 8.41 13.71 -6.11
CA ARG A 39 7.34 14.56 -6.65
C ARG A 39 6.60 13.82 -7.74
N ALA A 40 5.33 13.54 -7.52
CA ALA A 40 4.51 12.76 -8.44
C ALA A 40 3.38 13.60 -9.03
N THR A 41 2.98 13.21 -10.24
CA THR A 41 1.75 13.69 -10.86
C THR A 41 0.65 12.69 -10.62
N ALA A 42 -0.48 13.15 -10.11
CA ALA A 42 -1.69 12.38 -9.90
C ALA A 42 -2.80 12.90 -10.81
N VAL A 43 -3.50 12.00 -11.50
CA VAL A 43 -4.61 12.31 -12.37
C VAL A 43 -5.87 11.70 -11.78
N SER A 44 -6.91 12.51 -11.53
CA SER A 44 -8.22 11.99 -11.09
C SER A 44 -9.02 11.42 -12.26
N ASP A 45 -10.07 10.66 -11.97
CA ASP A 45 -11.03 10.19 -12.98
C ASP A 45 -11.75 11.34 -13.72
N ALA A 46 -11.87 12.50 -13.09
CA ALA A 46 -12.36 13.73 -13.71
C ALA A 46 -11.28 14.47 -14.54
N SER A 47 -10.14 13.82 -14.81
CA SER A 47 -8.98 14.38 -15.52
C SER A 47 -8.32 15.59 -14.85
N ALA A 48 -8.56 15.81 -13.55
CA ALA A 48 -7.86 16.85 -12.81
C ALA A 48 -6.43 16.40 -12.51
N ILE A 49 -5.46 17.24 -12.87
CA ILE A 49 -4.03 16.96 -12.70
C ILE A 49 -3.54 17.68 -11.44
N THR A 50 -2.97 16.93 -10.51
CA THR A 50 -2.28 17.46 -9.33
C THR A 50 -0.80 17.10 -9.42
N HIS A 51 0.08 18.08 -9.27
CA HIS A 51 1.52 17.85 -9.14
C HIS A 51 1.98 18.30 -7.76
N GLY A 52 2.67 17.43 -7.02
CA GLY A 52 3.02 17.71 -5.64
C GLY A 52 4.03 16.75 -5.03
N PRO A 53 4.41 16.99 -3.76
CA PRO A 53 5.24 16.05 -3.02
C PRO A 53 4.53 14.70 -2.86
N ASN A 54 5.29 13.63 -3.03
CA ASN A 54 4.87 12.27 -2.75
C ASN A 54 5.49 11.81 -1.42
N PHE A 55 4.65 11.59 -0.41
CA PHE A 55 5.11 11.11 0.90
C PHE A 55 5.21 9.59 0.99
N GLY A 56 4.78 8.86 -0.04
CA GLY A 56 4.89 7.41 -0.15
C GLY A 56 6.08 6.94 -0.99
N ASP A 57 6.95 7.84 -1.42
CA ASP A 57 8.13 7.46 -2.20
C ASP A 57 9.10 6.59 -1.37
N GLN A 58 9.67 5.59 -2.02
CA GLN A 58 10.67 4.66 -1.50
C GLN A 58 11.82 4.46 -2.51
N ASP A 59 12.00 5.41 -3.46
CA ASP A 59 12.98 5.34 -4.55
C ASP A 59 14.41 5.57 -4.05
N HIS A 60 15.00 4.54 -3.46
CA HIS A 60 16.41 4.48 -3.12
C HIS A 60 17.09 3.33 -3.89
N PRO A 61 18.19 3.56 -4.63
CA PRO A 61 18.81 2.53 -5.48
C PRO A 61 19.10 1.20 -4.76
N ALA A 62 19.63 1.28 -3.52
CA ALA A 62 19.90 0.08 -2.73
C ALA A 62 18.64 -0.73 -2.36
N VAL A 63 17.48 -0.07 -2.22
CA VAL A 63 16.21 -0.76 -1.94
C VAL A 63 15.70 -1.47 -3.18
N LEU A 64 15.80 -0.82 -4.36
CA LEU A 64 15.45 -1.42 -5.64
C LEU A 64 16.31 -2.66 -5.96
N ASP A 65 17.62 -2.57 -5.73
CA ASP A 65 18.54 -3.68 -5.95
C ASP A 65 18.23 -4.86 -5.01
N ALA A 66 17.98 -4.58 -3.73
CA ALA A 66 17.58 -5.60 -2.75
C ALA A 66 16.24 -6.27 -3.14
N ALA A 67 15.27 -5.50 -3.62
CA ALA A 67 13.98 -6.02 -4.08
C ALA A 67 14.14 -6.93 -5.30
N HIS A 68 14.93 -6.51 -6.31
CA HIS A 68 15.23 -7.34 -7.46
C HIS A 68 15.95 -8.64 -7.09
N GLN A 69 16.90 -8.59 -6.16
CA GLN A 69 17.60 -9.77 -5.68
C GLN A 69 16.65 -10.73 -4.96
N ALA A 70 15.82 -10.23 -4.04
CA ALA A 70 14.85 -11.06 -3.32
C ALA A 70 13.84 -11.75 -4.25
N LEU A 71 13.38 -11.04 -5.30
CA LEU A 71 12.51 -11.63 -6.33
C LEU A 71 13.19 -12.76 -7.11
N ARG A 72 14.48 -12.65 -7.41
CA ARG A 72 15.25 -13.72 -8.08
C ARG A 72 15.42 -14.93 -7.18
N ASP A 73 15.72 -14.72 -5.90
CA ASP A 73 16.08 -15.80 -4.97
C ASP A 73 14.86 -16.53 -4.42
N TYR A 74 13.74 -15.81 -4.19
CA TYR A 74 12.58 -16.34 -3.48
C TYR A 74 11.27 -16.29 -4.28
N GLY A 75 11.27 -15.64 -5.44
CA GLY A 75 10.05 -15.40 -6.21
C GLY A 75 9.13 -14.34 -5.60
N PRO A 76 7.95 -14.11 -6.20
CA PRO A 76 7.07 -13.00 -5.84
C PRO A 76 6.17 -13.26 -4.62
N ILE A 77 6.03 -14.51 -4.18
CA ILE A 77 5.06 -14.89 -3.14
C ILE A 77 5.58 -16.06 -2.30
N THR A 78 5.30 -16.01 -1.00
CA THR A 78 5.63 -17.08 -0.04
C THR A 78 4.55 -18.16 0.07
N ALA A 79 3.34 -17.89 -0.45
CA ALA A 79 2.20 -18.80 -0.56
C ALA A 79 1.76 -19.48 0.77
N GLY A 80 2.04 -18.86 1.91
CA GLY A 80 1.67 -19.41 3.22
C GLY A 80 1.81 -18.42 4.36
N SER A 81 1.31 -18.79 5.54
CA SER A 81 1.53 -18.01 6.76
C SER A 81 2.95 -18.26 7.29
N PRO A 82 3.58 -17.28 7.98
CA PRO A 82 4.88 -17.48 8.62
C PRO A 82 4.94 -18.68 9.58
N ALA A 83 3.81 -19.07 10.16
CA ALA A 83 3.71 -20.19 11.09
C ALA A 83 3.72 -21.59 10.42
N LEU A 84 3.43 -21.68 9.12
CA LEU A 84 3.31 -22.97 8.42
C LEU A 84 4.33 -23.14 7.29
N GLY A 85 4.45 -22.16 6.40
CA GLY A 85 5.28 -22.28 5.20
C GLY A 85 5.63 -20.98 4.49
N GLY A 86 5.19 -19.84 5.02
CA GLY A 86 5.45 -18.52 4.46
C GLY A 86 6.67 -17.80 5.02
N ALA A 87 7.37 -18.40 5.98
CA ALA A 87 8.58 -17.82 6.55
C ALA A 87 9.78 -18.03 5.61
N ASN A 88 10.54 -16.96 5.35
CA ASN A 88 11.77 -17.01 4.57
C ASN A 88 12.92 -16.28 5.32
N PRO A 89 14.18 -16.48 4.93
CA PRO A 89 15.32 -15.85 5.59
C PRO A 89 15.26 -14.31 5.58
N VAL A 90 14.70 -13.70 4.53
CA VAL A 90 14.58 -12.24 4.40
C VAL A 90 13.66 -11.67 5.48
N GLY A 91 12.49 -12.27 5.69
CA GLY A 91 11.56 -11.86 6.75
C GLY A 91 12.16 -12.02 8.15
N LYS A 92 12.92 -13.09 8.39
CA LYS A 92 13.64 -13.29 9.67
C LYS A 92 14.77 -12.28 9.89
N ALA A 93 15.50 -11.93 8.84
CA ALA A 93 16.51 -10.87 8.91
C ALA A 93 15.86 -9.50 9.20
N LEU A 94 14.69 -9.21 8.61
CA LEU A 94 13.95 -7.99 8.88
C LEU A 94 13.44 -7.93 10.33
N GLU A 95 12.88 -9.02 10.88
CA GLU A 95 12.50 -9.10 12.30
C GLU A 95 13.68 -8.76 13.22
N ALA A 96 14.85 -9.35 12.98
CA ALA A 96 16.05 -9.12 13.78
C ALA A 96 16.56 -7.67 13.67
N GLY A 97 16.63 -7.11 12.46
CA GLY A 97 17.06 -5.73 12.24
C GLY A 97 16.12 -4.70 12.86
N LEU A 98 14.81 -4.96 12.81
CA LEU A 98 13.82 -4.12 13.50
C LEU A 98 13.94 -4.24 15.02
N ALA A 99 14.18 -5.44 15.55
CA ALA A 99 14.38 -5.64 16.98
C ALA A 99 15.59 -4.84 17.50
N GLU A 100 16.69 -4.85 16.74
CA GLU A 100 17.87 -4.03 17.03
C GLU A 100 17.55 -2.53 16.98
N ALA A 101 16.96 -2.05 15.88
CA ALA A 101 16.66 -0.63 15.69
C ALA A 101 15.68 -0.07 16.74
N LEU A 102 14.68 -0.88 17.13
CA LEU A 102 13.67 -0.51 18.12
C LEU A 102 14.13 -0.78 19.57
N ARG A 103 15.27 -1.46 19.76
CA ARG A 103 15.80 -1.89 21.07
C ARG A 103 14.77 -2.72 21.86
N THR A 104 14.16 -3.68 21.18
CA THR A 104 13.20 -4.63 21.76
C THR A 104 13.70 -6.06 21.59
N GLU A 105 13.30 -6.95 22.47
CA GLU A 105 13.69 -8.37 22.41
C GLU A 105 12.95 -9.13 21.31
N HIS A 106 11.70 -8.73 21.03
CA HIS A 106 10.82 -9.47 20.11
C HIS A 106 10.13 -8.53 19.13
N VAL A 107 10.10 -8.96 17.87
CA VAL A 107 9.35 -8.35 16.77
C VAL A 107 8.60 -9.45 16.03
N ALA A 108 7.38 -9.15 15.61
CA ALA A 108 6.61 -9.98 14.70
C ALA A 108 6.17 -9.15 13.50
N LEU A 109 6.35 -9.69 12.29
CA LEU A 109 5.89 -9.05 11.06
C LEU A 109 4.43 -9.38 10.78
N PHE A 110 3.68 -8.36 10.39
CA PHE A 110 2.34 -8.46 9.84
C PHE A 110 2.36 -7.97 8.38
N SER A 111 1.37 -8.37 7.58
CA SER A 111 1.31 -7.99 6.16
C SER A 111 1.14 -6.49 5.93
N THR A 112 0.56 -5.79 6.91
CA THR A 112 0.38 -4.33 6.95
C THR A 112 0.47 -3.85 8.40
N GLY A 113 0.73 -2.56 8.60
CA GLY A 113 0.62 -1.90 9.91
C GLY A 113 -0.81 -1.77 10.41
#